data_AF-A0A9R1LZN3-F1
#
_entry.id   AF-A0A9R1LZN3-F1
#
_cell.length_a   1.000
_cell.length_b   1.000
_cell.length_c   1.000
_cell.angle_alpha   90.00
_cell.angle_beta   90.00
_cell.angle_gamma   90.00
#
_symmetry.space_group_name_H-M   'P 1'
#
loop_
_entity.id
_entity.type
_entity.pdbx_description
1 polymer ?
#
loop_
_entity_poly.entity_id
_entity_poly.type
_entity_poly.pdbx_seq_one_letter_code
_entity_poly.pdbx_strand_id
1 'polypeptide(L)'
;MPKSRKRKATVPAAPPPLRRPRPRMEYRARSDEAWYGARVAVQQGLLRVMFENSTEDADEWYDPGADFASPGDVEALRARFRRECPPLDDARCGDLRPGDKLCLACYIRGDVEELKYYDAVLETVERVAHGVEQCACRFTVRWTEGPRSGCLDKVGIDVVCCVPESPIQDPVLGEFLDDLTKRFAEDQGTATAASQQADPTPMSEEELCGVLLSLKRAPQSST
;
A
#
# COMPACT_ATOMS: atom_id res chain seq x y z
N MET A 1 -52.37 52.28 25.47
CA MET A 1 -51.83 51.43 24.39
C MET A 1 -50.30 51.52 24.36
N PRO A 2 -49.53 50.59 24.95
CA PRO A 2 -48.12 50.43 24.62
C PRO A 2 -47.91 49.18 23.75
N LYS A 3 -47.18 49.36 22.64
CA LYS A 3 -46.95 48.36 21.60
C LYS A 3 -45.94 47.30 22.08
N SER A 4 -46.34 46.04 22.07
CA SER A 4 -45.48 44.90 22.42
C SER A 4 -44.45 44.65 21.31
N ARG A 5 -43.16 44.81 21.63
CA ARG A 5 -42.03 44.47 20.75
C ARG A 5 -41.87 42.94 20.73
N LYS A 6 -42.28 42.29 19.64
CA LYS A 6 -41.98 40.87 19.39
C LYS A 6 -40.46 40.68 19.27
N ARG A 7 -39.87 39.91 20.19
CA ARG A 7 -38.48 39.43 20.07
C ARG A 7 -38.43 38.43 18.92
N LYS A 8 -37.53 38.66 17.96
CA LYS A 8 -37.22 37.75 16.85
C LYS A 8 -36.44 36.58 17.46
N ALA A 9 -36.98 35.36 17.35
CA ALA A 9 -36.29 34.16 17.80
C ALA A 9 -35.05 33.93 16.94
N THR A 10 -33.87 33.96 17.54
CA THR A 10 -32.62 33.51 16.92
C THR A 10 -32.71 32.00 16.78
N VAL A 11 -32.72 31.50 15.54
CA VAL A 11 -32.61 30.08 15.24
C VAL A 11 -31.23 29.61 15.72
N PRO A 12 -31.11 28.56 16.54
CA PRO A 12 -29.82 28.01 16.90
C PRO A 12 -29.08 27.56 15.64
N ALA A 13 -27.81 27.95 15.52
CA ALA A 13 -26.94 27.43 14.47
C ALA A 13 -26.93 25.90 14.55
N ALA A 14 -27.01 25.25 13.38
CA ALA A 14 -26.92 23.80 13.28
C ALA A 14 -25.60 23.34 13.95
N PRO A 15 -25.62 22.22 14.68
CA PRO A 15 -24.39 21.67 15.25
C PRO A 15 -23.38 21.42 14.12
N PRO A 16 -22.08 21.63 14.37
CA PRO A 16 -21.05 21.29 13.38
C PRO A 16 -21.24 19.82 12.97
N PRO A 17 -21.02 19.48 11.68
CA PRO A 17 -21.14 18.10 11.23
C PRO A 17 -20.31 17.22 12.17
N LEU A 18 -20.95 16.18 12.73
CA LEU A 18 -20.27 15.16 13.51
C LEU A 18 -19.07 14.72 12.67
N ARG A 19 -17.85 14.99 13.16
CA ARG A 19 -16.62 14.49 12.54
C ARG A 19 -16.80 12.98 12.45
N ARG A 20 -16.99 12.46 11.22
CA ARG A 20 -17.09 11.02 11.00
C ARG A 20 -15.87 10.38 11.68
N PRO A 21 -16.04 9.25 12.39
CA PRO A 21 -14.91 8.53 12.95
C PRO A 21 -13.90 8.31 11.84
N ARG A 22 -12.64 8.64 12.11
CA ARG A 22 -11.60 8.50 11.10
C ARG A 22 -11.41 7.03 10.73
N PRO A 23 -11.02 6.72 9.48
CA PRO A 23 -10.78 5.35 9.05
C PRO A 23 -9.74 4.72 9.96
N ARG A 24 -9.94 3.47 10.37
CA ARG A 24 -8.90 2.75 11.14
C ARG A 24 -7.70 2.36 10.28
N MET A 25 -7.92 2.26 8.97
CA MET A 25 -6.98 1.78 7.97
C MET A 25 -7.03 2.69 6.75
N GLU A 26 -5.87 2.96 6.18
CA GLU A 26 -5.72 3.59 4.88
C GLU A 26 -5.21 2.56 3.87
N TYR A 27 -5.68 2.68 2.63
CA TYR A 27 -5.29 1.85 1.51
C TYR A 27 -4.83 2.72 0.33
N ARG A 28 -3.72 2.32 -0.31
CA ARG A 28 -3.19 2.96 -1.52
C ARG A 28 -3.76 2.30 -2.77
N ALA A 29 -4.71 2.98 -3.43
CA ALA A 29 -5.45 2.46 -4.57
C ALA A 29 -4.53 2.11 -5.75
N ARG A 30 -4.85 1.05 -6.50
CA ARG A 30 -4.10 0.67 -7.71
C ARG A 30 -4.36 1.60 -8.88
N SER A 31 -5.52 2.26 -8.88
CA SER A 31 -5.98 3.10 -10.00
C SER A 31 -5.21 4.40 -10.13
N ASP A 32 -4.86 5.04 -9.03
CA ASP A 32 -4.23 6.36 -9.02
C ASP A 32 -3.11 6.54 -7.99
N GLU A 33 -2.76 5.49 -7.24
CA GLU A 33 -1.75 5.49 -6.17
C GLU A 33 -2.02 6.49 -5.03
N ALA A 34 -3.24 7.01 -4.91
CA ALA A 34 -3.64 7.84 -3.78
C ALA A 34 -4.07 7.00 -2.57
N TRP A 35 -3.92 7.58 -1.38
CA TRP A 35 -4.35 6.98 -0.12
C TRP A 35 -5.79 7.34 0.22
N TYR A 36 -6.58 6.33 0.59
CA TYR A 36 -7.98 6.45 0.95
C TYR A 36 -8.26 5.71 2.26
N GLY A 37 -9.25 6.20 3.02
CA GLY A 37 -9.82 5.42 4.12
C GLY A 37 -10.50 4.16 3.59
N ALA A 38 -10.15 3.00 4.15
CA ALA A 38 -10.63 1.72 3.66
C ALA A 38 -10.92 0.71 4.78
N ARG A 39 -11.64 -0.34 4.39
CA ARG A 39 -11.92 -1.54 5.18
C ARG A 39 -11.69 -2.76 4.31
N VAL A 40 -11.44 -3.90 4.93
CA VAL A 40 -11.25 -5.16 4.21
C VAL A 40 -12.23 -6.22 4.67
N ALA A 41 -12.56 -7.12 3.76
CA ALA A 41 -13.31 -8.35 4.03
C ALA A 41 -12.83 -9.45 3.08
N VAL A 42 -12.93 -10.71 3.50
CA VAL A 42 -12.76 -11.85 2.59
C VAL A 42 -14.13 -12.33 2.15
N GLN A 43 -14.37 -12.39 0.84
CA GLN A 43 -15.63 -12.83 0.23
C GLN A 43 -15.33 -13.87 -0.84
N GLN A 44 -15.88 -15.08 -0.68
CA GLN A 44 -15.65 -16.20 -1.59
C GLN A 44 -14.16 -16.54 -1.82
N GLY A 45 -13.30 -16.27 -0.83
CA GLY A 45 -11.86 -16.49 -0.90
C GLY A 45 -11.05 -15.35 -1.52
N LEU A 46 -11.71 -14.29 -2.00
CA LEU A 46 -11.07 -13.08 -2.51
C LEU A 46 -11.00 -12.04 -1.40
N LEU A 47 -9.92 -11.26 -1.35
CA LEU A 47 -9.83 -10.08 -0.50
C LEU A 47 -10.51 -8.91 -1.20
N ARG A 48 -11.53 -8.35 -0.56
CA ARG A 48 -12.26 -7.14 -0.98
C ARG A 48 -11.78 -5.96 -0.15
N VAL A 49 -11.36 -4.90 -0.83
CA VAL A 49 -11.03 -3.60 -0.24
C VAL A 49 -12.17 -2.63 -0.52
N MET A 50 -12.82 -2.18 0.54
CA MET A 50 -13.97 -1.28 0.51
C MET A 50 -13.55 0.13 0.89
N PHE A 51 -13.82 1.11 0.03
CA PHE A 51 -13.52 2.51 0.31
C PHE A 51 -14.62 3.14 1.18
N GLU A 52 -14.26 3.78 2.31
CA GLU A 52 -15.24 4.23 3.31
C GLU A 52 -16.23 5.32 2.82
N ASN A 53 -15.88 6.05 1.75
CA ASN A 53 -16.71 7.12 1.19
C ASN A 53 -17.01 6.91 -0.31
N SER A 54 -16.92 5.67 -0.79
CA SER A 54 -17.23 5.31 -2.18
C SER A 54 -18.36 4.28 -2.26
N THR A 55 -18.84 4.04 -3.47
CA THR A 55 -19.77 2.95 -3.77
C THR A 55 -19.03 1.64 -4.00
N GLU A 56 -19.76 0.53 -3.91
CA GLU A 56 -19.19 -0.82 -4.09
C GLU A 56 -18.56 -1.04 -5.47
N ASP A 57 -19.01 -0.30 -6.50
CA ASP A 57 -18.43 -0.35 -7.85
C ASP A 57 -16.98 0.13 -7.90
N ALA A 58 -16.54 0.89 -6.88
CA ALA A 58 -15.17 1.35 -6.76
C ALA A 58 -14.28 0.35 -5.99
N ASP A 59 -14.86 -0.67 -5.36
CA ASP A 59 -14.10 -1.59 -4.51
C ASP A 59 -13.06 -2.37 -5.30
N GLU A 60 -11.93 -2.61 -4.66
CA GLU A 60 -10.83 -3.35 -5.25
C GLU A 60 -10.81 -4.79 -4.76
N TRP A 61 -10.57 -5.72 -5.67
CA TRP A 61 -10.55 -7.15 -5.40
C TRP A 61 -9.17 -7.74 -5.65
N TYR A 62 -8.82 -8.74 -4.85
CA TYR A 62 -7.59 -9.52 -4.96
C TYR A 62 -7.90 -11.01 -4.93
N ASP A 63 -7.52 -11.69 -6.01
CA ASP A 63 -7.61 -13.13 -6.17
C ASP A 63 -6.26 -13.78 -5.80
N PRO A 64 -6.22 -14.63 -4.75
CA PRO A 64 -5.02 -15.37 -4.35
C PRO A 64 -4.29 -16.12 -5.47
N GLY A 65 -5.01 -16.65 -6.46
CA GLY A 65 -4.44 -17.47 -7.52
C GLY A 65 -4.06 -16.70 -8.77
N ALA A 66 -4.65 -15.53 -9.00
CA ALA A 66 -4.40 -14.72 -10.20
C ALA A 66 -3.45 -13.54 -9.93
N ASP A 67 -3.52 -12.91 -8.76
CA ASP A 67 -2.84 -11.65 -8.47
C ASP A 67 -1.47 -11.83 -7.76
N PHE A 68 -1.13 -13.04 -7.33
CA PHE A 68 0.09 -13.31 -6.56
C PHE A 68 0.90 -14.42 -7.21
N ALA A 69 2.05 -14.06 -7.77
CA ALA A 69 2.99 -15.00 -8.39
C ALA A 69 4.18 -15.31 -7.46
N SER A 70 4.40 -14.48 -6.44
CA SER A 70 5.55 -14.55 -5.56
C SER A 70 5.28 -14.02 -4.16
N PRO A 71 6.12 -14.38 -3.16
CA PRO A 71 6.10 -13.73 -1.85
C PRO A 71 6.27 -12.20 -1.92
N GLY A 72 6.96 -11.69 -2.95
CA GLY A 72 7.12 -10.26 -3.18
C GLY A 72 5.79 -9.54 -3.45
N ASP A 73 4.83 -10.22 -4.09
CA ASP A 73 3.50 -9.66 -4.36
C ASP A 73 2.67 -9.53 -3.08
N VAL A 74 2.86 -10.46 -2.14
CA VAL A 74 2.23 -10.41 -0.81
C VAL A 74 2.76 -9.21 -0.02
N GLU A 75 4.07 -8.97 -0.04
CA GLU A 75 4.69 -7.80 0.59
C GLU A 75 4.29 -6.49 -0.11
N ALA A 76 4.17 -6.50 -1.44
CA ALA A 76 3.67 -5.35 -2.20
C ALA A 76 2.23 -5.01 -1.83
N LEU A 77 1.35 -6.02 -1.66
CA LEU A 77 -0.01 -5.81 -1.16
C LEU A 77 0.01 -5.28 0.27
N ARG A 78 0.81 -5.87 1.16
CA ARG A 78 0.96 -5.43 2.55
C ARG A 78 1.34 -3.95 2.63
N ALA A 79 2.26 -3.50 1.78
CA ALA A 79 2.72 -2.12 1.71
C ALA A 79 1.66 -1.12 1.25
N ARG A 80 0.56 -1.58 0.62
CA ARG A 80 -0.59 -0.74 0.25
C ARG A 80 -1.52 -0.46 1.41
N PHE A 81 -1.32 -1.05 2.59
CA PHE A 81 -2.12 -0.77 3.77
C PHE A 81 -1.29 -0.13 4.87
N ARG A 82 -1.89 0.83 5.57
CA ARG A 82 -1.30 1.44 6.76
C ARG A 82 -2.36 1.87 7.76
N ARG A 83 -1.91 2.22 8.95
CA ARG A 83 -2.73 2.94 9.93
C ARG A 83 -2.98 4.35 9.42
N GLU A 84 -4.06 4.95 9.90
CA GLU A 84 -4.36 6.35 9.61
C GLU A 84 -3.16 7.27 9.87
N CYS A 85 -2.90 8.18 8.92
CA CYS A 85 -1.86 9.19 9.06
C CYS A 85 -2.44 10.44 9.76
N PRO A 86 -2.08 10.70 11.03
CA PRO A 86 -2.53 11.91 11.69
C PRO A 86 -1.88 13.14 11.03
N PRO A 87 -2.61 14.27 10.93
CA PRO A 87 -2.01 15.55 10.59
C PRO A 87 -0.85 15.86 11.54
N LEU A 88 0.21 16.48 11.00
CA LEU A 88 1.33 16.91 11.81
C LEU A 88 0.87 18.02 12.78
N ASP A 89 1.10 17.79 14.08
CA ASP A 89 0.83 18.79 15.11
C ASP A 89 1.86 19.93 15.00
N ASP A 90 1.39 21.17 15.13
CA ASP A 90 2.21 22.38 15.07
C ASP A 90 3.37 22.37 16.06
N ALA A 91 3.14 21.86 17.27
CA ALA A 91 4.18 21.71 18.29
C ALA A 91 5.22 20.63 17.93
N ARG A 92 4.87 19.71 17.01
CA ARG A 92 5.71 18.59 16.59
C ARG A 92 6.43 18.82 15.25
N CYS A 93 6.33 20.00 14.64
CA CYS A 93 7.14 20.33 13.46
C CYS A 93 8.66 20.22 13.74
N GLY A 94 9.04 20.32 15.02
CA GLY A 94 10.37 20.08 15.57
C GLY A 94 10.92 18.68 15.27
N ASP A 95 10.05 17.68 15.19
CA ASP A 95 10.44 16.27 15.15
C ASP A 95 10.92 15.83 13.76
N LEU A 96 10.42 16.48 12.70
CA LEU A 96 10.72 16.09 11.32
C LEU A 96 12.20 16.25 10.94
N ARG A 97 12.71 15.29 10.17
CA ARG A 97 14.08 15.21 9.65
C ARG A 97 14.08 14.90 8.15
N PRO A 98 15.05 15.42 7.38
CA PRO A 98 15.29 14.95 6.03
C PRO A 98 15.35 13.42 5.95
N GLY A 99 14.66 12.84 4.98
CA GLY A 99 14.47 11.39 4.82
C GLY A 99 13.14 10.85 5.37
N ASP A 100 12.43 11.61 6.21
CA ASP A 100 11.13 11.17 6.75
C ASP A 100 10.11 10.96 5.63
N LYS A 101 9.33 9.87 5.74
CA LYS A 101 8.19 9.59 4.87
C LYS A 101 6.98 10.37 5.36
N LEU A 102 6.40 11.17 4.48
CA LEU A 102 5.23 12.00 4.75
C LEU A 102 4.11 11.61 3.80
N CYS A 103 2.89 11.81 4.26
CA CYS A 103 1.69 11.76 3.43
C CYS A 103 1.20 13.21 3.24
N LEU A 104 1.03 13.64 2.00
CA LEU A 104 0.70 15.02 1.68
C LEU A 104 -0.63 15.13 0.96
N ALA A 105 -1.42 16.11 1.38
CA ALA A 105 -2.61 16.51 0.65
C ALA A 105 -2.19 17.21 -0.67
N CYS A 106 -2.77 16.77 -1.78
CA CYS A 106 -2.50 17.26 -3.12
C CYS A 106 -3.82 17.64 -3.79
N TYR A 107 -3.94 18.91 -4.16
CA TYR A 107 -5.06 19.41 -4.94
C TYR A 107 -4.87 19.05 -6.41
N ILE A 108 -5.72 18.17 -6.92
CA ILE A 108 -5.75 17.79 -8.33
C ILE A 108 -6.72 18.73 -9.04
N ARG A 109 -6.16 19.49 -9.98
CA ARG A 109 -6.94 20.39 -10.83
C ARG A 109 -7.52 19.60 -12.01
N GLY A 110 -8.84 19.53 -12.08
CA GLY A 110 -9.61 18.93 -13.16
C GLY A 110 -10.96 19.64 -13.33
N ASP A 111 -11.93 18.96 -13.93
CA ASP A 111 -13.31 19.47 -14.06
C ASP A 111 -13.98 19.63 -12.68
N VAL A 112 -13.63 18.76 -11.74
CA VAL A 112 -13.95 18.87 -10.33
C VAL A 112 -12.63 18.94 -9.56
N GLU A 113 -12.53 19.87 -8.61
CA GLU A 113 -11.37 19.93 -7.72
C GLU A 113 -11.39 18.74 -6.76
N GLU A 114 -10.35 17.91 -6.83
CA GLU A 114 -10.22 16.74 -5.99
C GLU A 114 -9.05 16.90 -5.02
N LEU A 115 -9.27 16.56 -3.76
CA LEU A 115 -8.21 16.49 -2.76
C LEU A 115 -7.81 15.02 -2.58
N LYS A 116 -6.57 14.70 -2.96
CA LYS A 116 -6.00 13.36 -2.83
C LYS A 116 -4.76 13.38 -1.94
N TYR A 117 -4.35 12.22 -1.46
CA TYR A 117 -3.21 12.08 -0.56
C TYR A 117 -2.16 11.16 -1.19
N TYR A 118 -0.91 11.63 -1.23
CA TYR A 118 0.20 10.88 -1.81
C TYR A 118 1.42 10.89 -0.91
N ASP A 119 2.27 9.89 -1.06
CA ASP A 119 3.51 9.84 -0.31
C ASP A 119 4.58 10.76 -0.91
N ALA A 120 5.39 11.31 -0.01
CA ALA A 120 6.55 12.10 -0.32
C ALA A 120 7.65 11.85 0.71
N VAL A 121 8.88 12.20 0.35
CA VAL A 121 10.02 12.20 1.27
C VAL A 121 10.40 13.64 1.59
N LEU A 122 10.63 13.92 2.88
CA LEU A 122 11.12 15.21 3.32
C LEU A 122 12.58 15.40 2.89
N GLU A 123 12.88 16.48 2.16
CA GLU A 123 14.23 16.81 1.72
C GLU A 123 14.87 17.85 2.64
N THR A 124 14.16 18.94 2.96
CA THR A 124 14.67 20.01 3.84
C THR A 124 13.57 20.67 4.66
N VAL A 125 13.93 21.20 5.83
CA VAL A 125 13.02 21.99 6.69
C VAL A 125 13.55 23.41 6.85
N GLU A 126 12.76 24.39 6.45
CA GLU A 126 12.99 25.80 6.76
C GLU A 126 12.24 26.16 8.04
N ARG A 127 12.99 26.20 9.14
CA ARG A 127 12.45 26.47 10.47
C ARG A 127 12.30 27.96 10.69
N VAL A 128 11.13 28.36 11.17
CA VAL A 128 10.81 29.73 11.56
C VAL A 128 10.47 29.73 13.06
N ALA A 129 10.85 30.78 13.79
CA ALA A 129 10.41 30.92 15.17
C ALA A 129 8.88 31.14 15.20
N HIS A 130 8.15 30.25 15.87
CA HIS A 130 6.71 30.33 16.03
C HIS A 130 6.26 29.80 17.39
N GLY A 131 5.02 30.11 17.78
CA GLY A 131 4.40 29.56 18.98
C GLY A 131 3.93 28.11 18.78
N VAL A 132 3.27 27.55 19.79
CA VAL A 132 2.79 26.15 19.77
C VAL A 132 1.52 25.93 18.94
N GLU A 133 0.74 26.99 18.68
CA GLU A 133 -0.60 26.90 18.04
C GLU A 133 -0.61 27.27 16.55
N GLN A 134 0.52 27.71 15.99
CA GLN A 134 0.58 28.11 14.59
C GLN A 134 1.99 27.93 14.02
N CYS A 135 2.21 26.81 13.35
CA CYS A 135 3.49 26.55 12.70
C CYS A 135 3.60 27.32 11.38
N ALA A 136 4.72 28.03 11.22
CA ALA A 136 5.07 28.79 10.00
C ALA A 136 6.26 28.17 9.23
N CYS A 137 6.72 26.99 9.65
CA CYS A 137 7.81 26.28 8.97
C CYS A 137 7.41 25.89 7.54
N ARG A 138 8.41 25.77 6.67
CA ARG A 138 8.22 25.28 5.29
C ARG A 138 9.01 23.99 5.09
N PHE A 139 8.37 23.03 4.44
CA PHE A 139 8.92 21.71 4.21
C PHE A 139 9.10 21.54 2.71
N THR A 140 10.35 21.32 2.28
CA THR A 140 10.64 20.93 0.90
C THR A 140 10.58 19.42 0.82
N VAL A 141 9.73 18.91 -0.05
CA VAL A 141 9.41 17.48 -0.15
C VAL A 141 9.59 17.03 -1.59
N ARG A 142 9.94 15.76 -1.77
CA ARG A 142 9.95 15.09 -3.07
C ARG A 142 8.84 14.07 -3.13
N TRP A 143 7.87 14.26 -4.02
CA TRP A 143 6.78 13.31 -4.22
C TRP A 143 7.33 11.97 -4.69
N THR A 144 6.90 10.87 -4.07
CA THR A 144 7.30 9.52 -4.48
C THR A 144 6.25 8.88 -5.37
N GLU A 145 4.98 9.24 -5.17
CA GLU A 145 3.84 8.66 -5.87
C GLU A 145 2.94 9.75 -6.47
N GLY A 146 1.98 9.32 -7.29
CA GLY A 146 0.95 10.19 -7.85
C GLY A 146 1.44 11.10 -8.99
N PRO A 147 0.60 12.05 -9.43
CA PRO A 147 0.83 12.83 -10.65
C PRO A 147 2.02 13.80 -10.56
N ARG A 148 2.58 13.99 -9.36
CA ARG A 148 3.74 14.85 -9.12
C ARG A 148 5.01 14.08 -8.80
N SER A 149 5.00 12.74 -8.94
CA SER A 149 6.14 11.89 -8.59
C SER A 149 7.46 12.41 -9.20
N GLY A 150 8.51 12.39 -8.39
CA GLY A 150 9.84 12.92 -8.72
C GLY A 150 9.98 14.44 -8.58
N CYS A 151 8.89 15.21 -8.53
CA CYS A 151 8.97 16.66 -8.39
C CYS A 151 9.28 17.08 -6.95
N LEU A 152 9.97 18.22 -6.82
CA LEU A 152 10.10 18.92 -5.54
C LEU A 152 8.94 19.90 -5.35
N ASP A 153 8.47 20.03 -4.13
CA ASP A 153 7.51 21.05 -3.75
C ASP A 153 7.80 21.63 -2.37
N LYS A 154 7.29 22.83 -2.12
CA LYS A 154 7.43 23.51 -0.83
C LYS A 154 6.06 23.71 -0.20
N VAL A 155 5.82 23.01 0.90
CA VAL A 155 4.52 22.93 1.56
C VAL A 155 4.53 23.53 2.97
N GLY A 156 3.35 23.92 3.45
CA GLY A 156 3.11 24.26 4.86
C GLY A 156 2.72 23.02 5.67
N ILE A 157 2.61 23.18 6.99
CA ILE A 157 2.22 22.09 7.90
C ILE A 157 0.79 21.58 7.67
N ASP A 158 -0.09 22.44 7.16
CA ASP A 158 -1.53 22.23 7.02
C ASP A 158 -1.90 21.09 6.05
N VAL A 159 -0.98 20.73 5.17
CA VAL A 159 -1.14 19.63 4.21
C VAL A 159 -0.28 18.41 4.53
N VAL A 160 0.43 18.40 5.66
CA VAL A 160 1.37 17.33 6.04
C VAL A 160 0.72 16.39 7.06
N CYS A 161 0.72 15.10 6.74
CA CYS A 161 0.36 14.02 7.65
C CYS A 161 1.58 13.12 7.91
N CYS A 162 1.73 12.65 9.15
CA CYS A 162 2.83 11.76 9.55
C CYS A 162 2.49 10.32 9.19
N VAL A 163 3.37 9.64 8.45
CA VAL A 163 3.21 8.22 8.15
C VAL A 163 3.59 7.40 9.39
N PRO A 164 2.69 6.55 9.92
CA PRO A 164 3.03 5.71 11.06
C PRO A 164 4.10 4.66 10.69
N GLU A 165 5.12 4.51 11.54
CA GLU A 165 6.18 3.51 11.31
C GLU A 165 5.71 2.07 11.51
N SER A 166 4.82 1.85 12.49
CA SER A 166 4.34 0.49 12.77
C SER A 166 3.30 0.06 11.74
N PRO A 167 3.38 -1.20 11.26
CA PRO A 167 2.44 -1.74 10.29
C PRO A 167 1.01 -1.74 10.83
N ILE A 168 0.05 -1.76 9.91
CA ILE A 168 -1.35 -1.97 10.28
C ILE A 168 -1.53 -3.36 10.90
N GLN A 169 -2.33 -3.41 11.96
CA GLN A 169 -2.75 -4.67 12.60
C GLN A 169 -4.25 -4.81 12.38
N ASP A 170 -4.60 -5.54 11.34
CA ASP A 170 -5.97 -5.92 11.03
C ASP A 170 -6.04 -7.45 10.92
N PRO A 171 -6.89 -8.12 11.72
CA PRO A 171 -6.95 -9.59 11.72
C PRO A 171 -7.32 -10.19 10.37
N VAL A 172 -8.27 -9.57 9.64
CA VAL A 172 -8.74 -10.11 8.36
C VAL A 172 -7.65 -9.99 7.30
N LEU A 173 -6.99 -8.83 7.22
CA LEU A 173 -5.84 -8.63 6.34
C LEU A 173 -4.68 -9.57 6.73
N GLY A 174 -4.38 -9.67 8.02
CA GLY A 174 -3.29 -10.49 8.54
C GLY A 174 -3.46 -11.96 8.17
N GLU A 175 -4.62 -12.55 8.50
CA GLU A 175 -4.94 -13.94 8.17
C GLU A 175 -4.85 -14.20 6.67
N PHE A 176 -5.39 -13.30 5.83
CA PHE A 176 -5.32 -13.43 4.37
C PHE A 176 -3.87 -13.44 3.84
N LEU A 177 -3.04 -12.50 4.29
CA LEU A 177 -1.64 -12.40 3.85
C LEU A 177 -0.78 -13.57 4.37
N ASP A 178 -1.05 -14.04 5.59
CA ASP A 178 -0.34 -15.17 6.17
C ASP A 178 -0.69 -16.48 5.44
N ASP A 179 -1.95 -16.67 5.06
CA ASP A 179 -2.39 -17.78 4.22
C ASP A 179 -1.70 -17.78 2.85
N LEU A 180 -1.56 -16.62 2.20
CA LEU A 180 -0.81 -16.49 0.94
C LEU A 180 0.67 -16.86 1.13
N THR A 181 1.30 -16.32 2.18
CA THR A 181 2.71 -16.56 2.49
C THR A 181 2.98 -18.06 2.72
N LYS A 182 2.07 -18.73 3.42
CA LYS A 182 2.15 -20.17 3.69
C LYS A 182 2.07 -21.00 2.41
N ARG A 183 1.18 -20.66 1.47
CA ARG A 183 1.08 -21.37 0.18
C ARG A 183 2.41 -21.37 -0.58
N PHE A 184 3.08 -20.22 -0.66
CA PHE A 184 4.39 -20.12 -1.31
C PHE A 184 5.50 -20.89 -0.60
N ALA A 185 5.40 -21.06 0.73
CA ALA A 185 6.35 -21.88 1.49
C ALA A 185 6.14 -23.38 1.24
N GLU A 186 4.88 -23.82 1.16
CA GLU A 186 4.52 -25.21 0.88
C GLU A 186 4.90 -25.63 -0.54
N ASP A 187 4.68 -24.76 -1.53
CA ASP A 187 5.05 -25.01 -2.93
C ASP A 187 6.58 -25.15 -3.12
N GLN A 188 7.37 -24.40 -2.35
CA GLN A 188 8.83 -24.54 -2.34
C GLN A 188 9.27 -25.85 -1.65
N GLY A 189 8.58 -26.26 -0.59
CA GLY A 189 8.84 -27.51 0.11
C GLY A 189 8.59 -28.75 -0.75
N THR A 190 7.48 -28.77 -1.50
CA THR A 190 7.16 -29.86 -2.44
C THR A 190 8.09 -29.90 -3.65
N ALA A 191 8.45 -28.75 -4.23
CA ALA A 191 9.42 -28.69 -5.32
C ALA A 191 10.80 -29.22 -4.91
N THR A 192 11.26 -28.87 -3.70
CA THR A 192 12.56 -29.31 -3.17
C THR A 192 12.55 -30.82 -2.84
N ALA A 193 11.45 -31.34 -2.29
CA ALA A 193 11.29 -32.78 -2.04
C ALA A 193 11.25 -33.60 -3.34
N ALA A 194 10.52 -33.14 -4.36
CA ALA A 194 10.46 -33.80 -5.66
C ALA A 194 11.83 -33.83 -6.37
N SER A 195 12.64 -32.77 -6.22
CA SER A 195 13.99 -32.73 -6.80
C SER A 195 15.00 -33.63 -6.07
N GLN A 196 14.75 -34.01 -4.82
CA GLN A 196 15.62 -34.92 -4.05
C GLN A 196 15.27 -36.41 -4.24
N GLN A 197 14.10 -36.71 -4.81
CA GLN A 197 13.69 -38.09 -5.17
C GLN A 197 14.13 -38.53 -6.57
N ALA A 198 14.77 -37.65 -7.34
CA ALA A 198 15.44 -38.01 -8.59
C ALA A 198 16.88 -38.47 -8.32
N ASP A 199 17.04 -39.60 -7.61
CA ASP A 199 18.33 -40.29 -7.51
C ASP A 199 18.54 -41.08 -8.83
N PRO A 200 19.70 -40.96 -9.52
CA PRO A 200 19.96 -41.75 -10.72
C PRO A 200 20.12 -43.21 -10.31
N THR A 201 19.20 -44.05 -10.76
CA THR A 201 19.34 -45.52 -10.69
C THR A 201 20.75 -45.89 -11.17
N PRO A 202 21.57 -46.60 -10.37
CA PRO A 202 22.86 -47.06 -10.85
C PRO A 202 22.60 -48.09 -11.94
N MET A 203 22.93 -47.74 -13.19
CA MET A 203 22.88 -48.71 -14.30
C MET A 203 23.81 -49.87 -13.95
N SER A 204 23.31 -51.09 -14.09
CA SER A 204 24.10 -52.30 -13.90
C SER A 204 25.17 -52.38 -15.01
N GLU A 205 26.32 -52.97 -14.68
CA GLU A 205 27.47 -53.14 -15.60
C GLU A 205 27.10 -53.89 -16.91
N GLU A 206 25.95 -54.56 -16.95
CA GLU A 206 25.44 -55.26 -18.14
C GLU A 206 24.90 -54.29 -19.22
N GLU A 207 24.35 -53.12 -18.86
CA GLU A 207 23.86 -52.14 -19.84
C GLU A 207 24.99 -51.36 -20.54
N LEU A 208 26.14 -51.20 -19.87
CA LEU A 208 27.35 -50.59 -20.44
C LEU A 208 27.95 -51.42 -21.60
N CYS A 209 27.77 -52.74 -21.58
CA CYS A 209 28.31 -53.63 -22.61
C CYS A 209 27.49 -53.59 -23.91
N GLY A 210 26.18 -53.35 -23.83
CA GLY A 210 25.29 -53.23 -25.00
C GLY A 210 25.54 -51.97 -25.84
N VAL A 211 25.85 -50.85 -25.20
CA VAL A 211 26.09 -49.56 -25.87
C VAL A 211 27.42 -49.56 -26.64
N LEU A 212 28.46 -50.19 -26.10
CA LEU A 212 29.80 -50.25 -26.73
C LEU A 212 29.86 -51.19 -27.96
N LEU A 213 28.97 -52.18 -28.05
CA LEU A 213 28.92 -53.09 -29.20
C LEU A 213 28.21 -52.49 -30.43
N SER A 214 27.37 -51.47 -30.24
CA SER A 214 26.66 -50.81 -31.35
C SER A 214 27.50 -49.76 -32.10
N LEU A 215 28.59 -49.27 -31.50
CA LEU A 215 29.49 -48.27 -32.11
C LEU A 215 30.58 -48.86 -33.03
N LYS A 216 30.69 -50.19 -33.15
CA LYS A 216 31.73 -50.87 -33.95
C LYS A 216 31.32 -51.37 -35.34
N ARG A 217 30.12 -51.03 -35.83
CA ARG A 217 29.72 -51.33 -37.21
C ARG A 217 29.22 -50.09 -37.95
N ALA A 218 30.14 -49.22 -38.32
CA ALA A 218 29.99 -48.37 -39.49
C ALA A 218 30.88 -48.94 -40.61
N PRO A 219 30.34 -49.36 -41.76
CA PRO A 219 31.15 -49.77 -42.90
C PRO A 219 31.70 -48.52 -43.61
N GLN A 220 32.99 -48.59 -43.96
CA GLN A 220 33.60 -47.70 -44.94
C GLN A 220 33.05 -48.00 -46.32
N SER A 221 32.74 -46.97 -47.10
CA SER A 221 32.70 -47.08 -48.56
C SER A 221 33.12 -45.77 -49.23
N SER A 222 34.34 -45.77 -49.72
CA SER A 222 34.82 -45.04 -50.91
C SER A 222 33.88 -45.34 -52.09
N THR A 223 33.57 -44.41 -53.00
CA THR A 223 34.45 -43.81 -54.02
C THR A 223 33.76 -42.58 -54.59
#